data_AF-A0A844HJV8-F1
#
_entry.id   AF-A0A844HJV8-F1
#
_cell.length_a   1.000
_cell.length_b   1.000
_cell.length_c   1.000
_cell.angle_alpha   90.00
_cell.angle_beta   90.00
_cell.angle_gamma   90.00
#
_symmetry.space_group_name_H-M   'P 1'
#
loop_
_entity.id
_entity.type
_entity.pdbx_description
1 polymer ?
#
loop_
_entity_poly.entity_id
_entity_poly.type
_entity_poly.pdbx_seq_one_letter_code
_entity_poly.pdbx_strand_id
1 'polypeptide(L)'
;MKQVLLASALILLPIAVFSGVNHYLVGPDPGLAVTAPLGDVSQFASIVSDTQAIAARGDLTAAERRITDLENLWDDAESKLQPQAPVAWGNVDAAADAAFAALRAPNPDAGQVSTVLAGLQATLADPAKTEGGMTESVAGIVVTDATGHPLPCEMMLNDLRDTLQAGHAAPDSTDRIKELRERATERCNADDDRRADSFTAQALALVTP
;
A
#
# COMPACT_ATOMS: atom_id res chain seq x y z
N MET A 1 -49.73 -47.59 -10.64
CA MET A 1 -50.70 -46.98 -9.71
C MET A 1 -50.85 -47.86 -8.48
N LYS A 2 -50.19 -47.49 -7.38
CA LYS A 2 -50.30 -47.97 -5.98
C LYS A 2 -49.32 -47.07 -5.18
N GLN A 3 -49.80 -45.90 -4.73
CA GLN A 3 -50.02 -45.57 -3.31
C GLN A 3 -48.70 -45.71 -2.52
N VAL A 4 -47.86 -44.67 -2.35
CA VAL A 4 -47.98 -43.46 -1.50
C VAL A 4 -48.39 -43.76 -0.05
N LEU A 5 -47.65 -43.15 0.89
CA LEU A 5 -47.78 -43.09 2.36
C LEU A 5 -46.88 -44.14 3.07
N LEU A 6 -46.01 -43.87 4.05
CA LEU A 6 -45.80 -42.82 5.07
C LEU A 6 -44.42 -43.19 5.70
N ALA A 7 -43.46 -42.34 6.12
CA ALA A 7 -43.45 -41.32 7.15
C ALA A 7 -42.03 -40.67 7.12
N SER A 8 -41.85 -39.35 6.99
CA SER A 8 -41.97 -38.26 7.99
C SER A 8 -40.72 -38.03 8.86
N ALA A 9 -40.15 -36.82 8.72
CA ALA A 9 -39.31 -36.03 9.64
C ALA A 9 -37.80 -36.42 9.70
N LEU A 10 -36.82 -35.51 9.63
CA LEU A 10 -36.76 -34.12 10.10
C LEU A 10 -35.94 -33.23 9.15
N ILE A 11 -36.42 -32.01 8.94
CA ILE A 11 -35.66 -30.82 8.53
C ILE A 11 -34.59 -30.57 9.59
N LEU A 12 -33.35 -30.25 9.18
CA LEU A 12 -32.52 -29.17 9.76
C LEU A 12 -31.23 -29.02 8.93
N LEU A 13 -31.11 -27.85 8.30
CA LEU A 13 -29.86 -27.28 7.80
C LEU A 13 -28.81 -27.27 8.91
N PRO A 14 -27.52 -27.45 8.53
CA PRO A 14 -26.59 -26.38 8.83
C PRO A 14 -25.89 -25.92 7.55
N ILE A 15 -26.37 -24.78 7.06
CA ILE A 15 -25.50 -23.75 6.48
C ILE A 15 -24.48 -23.42 7.58
N ALA A 16 -23.21 -23.79 7.37
CA ALA A 16 -22.00 -23.22 8.00
C ALA A 16 -20.82 -24.23 8.10
N VAL A 17 -20.58 -25.07 7.09
CA VAL A 17 -19.24 -25.67 6.89
C VAL A 17 -18.69 -25.33 5.50
N PHE A 18 -19.09 -24.17 4.98
CA PHE A 18 -18.68 -23.61 3.69
C PHE A 18 -17.62 -22.50 3.86
N SER A 19 -16.75 -22.57 4.88
CA SER A 19 -15.76 -21.51 5.14
C SER A 19 -14.38 -21.98 5.63
N GLY A 20 -14.00 -23.25 5.43
CA GLY A 20 -12.73 -23.76 5.98
C GLY A 20 -11.79 -24.51 5.03
N VAL A 21 -12.23 -24.95 3.84
CA VAL A 21 -11.47 -25.96 3.06
C VAL A 21 -11.19 -25.53 1.61
N ASN A 22 -11.66 -24.37 1.15
CA ASN A 22 -11.44 -23.94 -0.25
C ASN A 22 -10.36 -22.86 -0.44
N HIS A 23 -9.49 -22.60 0.55
CA HIS A 23 -8.47 -21.56 0.43
C HIS A 23 -7.06 -22.05 0.08
N TYR A 24 -6.87 -23.35 -0.20
CA TYR A 24 -5.54 -23.92 -0.46
C TYR A 24 -5.40 -24.76 -1.75
N LEU A 25 -6.37 -24.68 -2.68
CA LEU A 25 -6.25 -25.32 -4.00
C LEU A 25 -6.73 -24.42 -5.15
N VAL A 26 -6.50 -23.11 -5.05
CA VAL A 26 -6.45 -22.25 -6.24
C VAL A 26 -4.98 -22.22 -6.65
N GLY A 27 -4.58 -23.16 -7.51
CA GLY A 27 -3.41 -22.93 -8.36
C GLY A 27 -3.66 -21.68 -9.21
N PRO A 28 -2.61 -20.99 -9.69
CA PRO A 28 -2.82 -19.82 -10.54
C PRO A 28 -3.70 -20.23 -11.71
N ASP A 29 -4.94 -19.72 -11.74
CA ASP A 29 -5.68 -19.63 -12.98
C ASP A 29 -4.72 -18.95 -13.98
N PRO A 30 -4.53 -19.47 -15.20
CA PRO A 30 -3.94 -18.68 -16.26
C PRO A 30 -4.93 -17.55 -16.51
N GLY A 31 -4.75 -16.47 -15.74
CA GLY A 31 -5.63 -15.34 -15.68
C GLY A 31 -5.86 -14.87 -17.10
N LEU A 32 -7.12 -14.76 -17.47
CA LEU A 32 -7.56 -13.89 -18.54
C LEU A 32 -6.73 -12.61 -18.42
N ALA A 33 -5.99 -12.27 -19.46
CA ALA A 33 -5.22 -11.04 -19.50
C ALA A 33 -6.21 -9.89 -19.26
N VAL A 34 -6.25 -9.40 -18.01
CA VAL A 34 -6.89 -8.14 -17.70
C VAL A 34 -6.06 -7.13 -18.47
N THR A 35 -6.63 -6.53 -19.51
CA THR A 35 -5.97 -5.44 -20.22
C THR A 35 -5.51 -4.44 -19.17
N ALA A 36 -4.20 -4.23 -19.07
CA ALA A 36 -3.65 -3.24 -18.14
C ALA A 36 -4.35 -1.91 -18.40
N PRO A 37 -4.70 -1.12 -17.37
CA PRO A 37 -5.56 0.06 -17.51
C PRO A 37 -5.04 1.08 -18.53
N LEU A 38 -3.73 1.14 -18.70
CA LEU A 38 -3.01 2.05 -19.61
C LEU A 38 -2.59 1.39 -20.93
N GLY A 39 -2.98 0.15 -21.19
CA GLY A 39 -2.54 -0.61 -22.36
C GLY A 39 -1.07 -1.04 -22.26
N ASP A 40 -0.34 -0.93 -23.37
CA ASP A 40 1.07 -1.34 -23.44
C ASP A 40 1.99 -0.27 -22.86
N VAL A 41 2.59 -0.57 -21.72
CA VAL A 41 3.55 0.30 -21.01
C VAL A 41 5.00 -0.21 -21.08
N SER A 42 5.28 -1.20 -21.95
CA SER A 42 6.57 -1.88 -22.01
C SER A 42 7.75 -0.95 -22.35
N GLN A 43 7.52 0.07 -23.19
CA GLN A 43 8.57 1.04 -23.54
C GLN A 43 8.97 1.91 -22.35
N PHE A 44 8.00 2.37 -21.55
CA PHE A 44 8.27 3.11 -20.31
C PHE A 44 9.06 2.24 -19.33
N ALA A 45 8.60 1.01 -19.10
CA ALA A 45 9.26 0.04 -18.22
C ALA A 45 10.70 -0.26 -18.67
N SER A 46 10.97 -0.36 -19.98
CA SER A 46 12.33 -0.56 -20.49
C SER A 46 13.25 0.62 -20.18
N ILE A 47 12.76 1.86 -20.28
CA ILE A 47 13.55 3.06 -19.95
C ILE A 47 13.84 3.12 -18.44
N VAL A 48 12.87 2.75 -17.59
CA VAL A 48 13.07 2.69 -16.13
C VAL A 48 14.10 1.62 -15.77
N SER A 49 14.01 0.42 -16.33
CA SER A 49 15.00 -0.66 -16.15
C SER A 49 16.41 -0.23 -16.56
N ASP A 50 16.55 0.45 -17.71
CA ASP A 50 17.84 0.98 -18.16
C ASP A 50 18.38 2.06 -17.19
N THR A 51 17.49 2.92 -16.69
CA THR A 51 17.84 3.94 -15.69
C THR A 51 18.33 3.31 -14.40
N GLN A 52 17.64 2.29 -13.89
CA GLN A 52 18.06 1.51 -12.71
C GLN A 52 19.44 0.89 -12.92
N ALA A 53 19.68 0.26 -14.07
CA ALA A 53 20.96 -0.36 -14.38
C ALA A 53 22.11 0.66 -14.46
N ILE A 54 21.85 1.87 -14.95
CA ILE A 54 22.82 2.98 -14.96
C ILE A 54 23.09 3.47 -13.54
N ALA A 55 22.04 3.75 -12.76
CA ALA A 55 22.15 4.23 -11.39
C ALA A 55 22.87 3.23 -10.47
N ALA A 56 22.65 1.93 -10.65
CA ALA A 56 23.33 0.86 -9.91
C ALA A 56 24.86 0.84 -10.13
N ARG A 57 25.35 1.44 -11.23
CA ARG A 57 26.80 1.62 -11.49
C ARG A 57 27.36 2.91 -10.87
N GLY A 58 26.53 3.70 -10.21
CA GLY A 58 26.89 4.99 -9.62
C GLY A 58 26.90 6.17 -10.60
N ASP A 59 26.48 5.98 -11.86
CA ASP A 59 26.43 7.04 -12.87
C ASP A 59 25.09 7.78 -12.85
N LEU A 60 24.87 8.58 -11.80
CA LEU A 60 23.61 9.29 -11.60
C LEU A 60 23.35 10.35 -12.68
N THR A 61 24.40 10.93 -13.28
CA THR A 61 24.25 11.88 -14.39
C THR A 61 23.77 11.19 -15.67
N ALA A 62 24.25 9.99 -15.99
CA ALA A 62 23.70 9.23 -17.11
C ALA A 62 22.27 8.72 -16.81
N ALA A 63 21.98 8.36 -15.55
CA ALA A 63 20.63 7.98 -15.13
C ALA A 63 19.65 9.17 -15.30
N GLU A 64 20.06 10.38 -14.92
CA GLU A 64 19.27 11.61 -15.14
C GLU A 64 18.98 11.84 -16.62
N ARG A 65 19.94 11.63 -17.52
CA ARG A 65 19.67 11.73 -18.97
C ARG A 65 18.64 10.70 -19.42
N ARG A 66 18.76 9.46 -18.95
CA ARG A 66 17.85 8.38 -19.35
C ARG A 66 16.44 8.56 -18.78
N ILE A 67 16.30 9.11 -17.57
CA ILE A 67 14.99 9.41 -17.01
C ILE A 67 14.32 10.60 -17.73
N THR A 68 15.08 11.54 -18.31
CA THR A 68 14.52 12.57 -19.20
C THR A 68 13.97 11.98 -20.51
N ASP A 69 14.56 10.90 -21.03
CA ASP A 69 13.96 10.18 -22.17
C ASP A 69 12.58 9.58 -21.80
N LEU A 70 12.40 9.15 -20.54
CA LEU A 70 11.11 8.69 -20.03
C LEU A 70 10.08 9.82 -20.00
N GLU A 71 10.44 10.97 -19.42
CA GLU A 71 9.58 12.15 -19.30
C GLU A 71 9.02 12.56 -20.66
N ASN A 72 9.90 12.74 -21.66
CA ASN A 72 9.47 13.12 -23.00
C ASN A 72 8.48 12.12 -23.62
N LEU A 73 8.75 10.82 -23.45
CA LEU A 73 7.86 9.78 -23.98
C LEU A 73 6.52 9.73 -23.23
N TRP A 74 6.53 9.96 -21.92
CA TRP A 74 5.34 9.97 -21.07
C TRP A 74 4.44 11.16 -21.41
N ASP A 75 5.02 12.35 -21.56
CA ASP A 75 4.33 13.58 -21.98
C ASP A 75 3.70 13.43 -23.37
N ASP A 76 4.44 12.86 -24.32
CA ASP A 76 3.92 12.57 -25.67
C ASP A 76 2.70 11.62 -25.66
N ALA A 77 2.62 10.75 -24.64
CA ALA A 77 1.54 9.79 -24.47
C ALA A 77 0.37 10.31 -23.62
N GLU A 78 0.53 11.40 -22.87
CA GLU A 78 -0.44 11.92 -21.88
C GLU A 78 -1.84 12.03 -22.46
N SER A 79 -1.98 12.75 -23.57
CA SER A 79 -3.28 13.03 -24.22
C SER A 79 -4.08 11.78 -24.60
N LYS A 80 -3.41 10.62 -24.73
CA LYS A 80 -4.03 9.33 -25.00
C LYS A 80 -4.26 8.56 -23.70
N LEU A 81 -3.29 8.52 -22.80
CA LEU A 81 -3.30 7.67 -21.60
C LEU A 81 -4.20 8.24 -20.49
N GLN A 82 -4.09 9.54 -20.22
CA GLN A 82 -4.80 10.18 -19.11
C GLN A 82 -6.34 10.03 -19.22
N PRO A 83 -6.99 10.25 -20.38
CA PRO A 83 -8.44 10.07 -20.48
C PRO A 83 -8.90 8.61 -20.43
N GLN A 84 -8.02 7.65 -20.76
CA GLN A 84 -8.36 6.22 -20.80
C GLN A 84 -8.44 5.60 -19.40
N ALA A 85 -7.51 5.95 -18.52
CA ALA A 85 -7.48 5.47 -17.15
C ALA A 85 -6.93 6.54 -16.20
N PRO A 86 -7.73 7.57 -15.84
CA PRO A 86 -7.25 8.73 -15.08
C PRO A 86 -6.54 8.39 -13.77
N VAL A 87 -7.09 7.42 -13.02
CA VAL A 87 -6.51 6.97 -11.74
C VAL A 87 -5.18 6.25 -11.96
N ALA A 88 -5.14 5.30 -12.89
CA ALA A 88 -3.93 4.53 -13.16
C ALA A 88 -2.82 5.39 -13.78
N TRP A 89 -3.20 6.33 -14.65
CA TRP A 89 -2.30 7.34 -15.20
C TRP A 89 -1.72 8.19 -14.07
N GLY A 90 -2.56 8.73 -13.18
CA GLY A 90 -2.11 9.55 -12.04
C GLY A 90 -1.17 8.82 -11.08
N ASN A 91 -1.36 7.50 -10.88
CA ASN A 91 -0.45 6.70 -10.06
C ASN A 91 0.96 6.62 -10.69
N VAL A 92 1.03 6.34 -12.00
CA VAL A 92 2.32 6.28 -12.71
C VAL A 92 2.95 7.66 -12.79
N ASP A 93 2.15 8.70 -13.03
CA ASP A 93 2.58 10.10 -13.12
C ASP A 93 3.26 10.56 -11.82
N ALA A 94 2.61 10.34 -10.67
CA ALA A 94 3.19 10.67 -9.36
C ALA A 94 4.49 9.87 -9.06
N ALA A 95 4.55 8.61 -9.46
CA ALA A 95 5.77 7.80 -9.31
C ALA A 95 6.91 8.28 -10.23
N ALA A 96 6.58 8.72 -11.45
CA ALA A 96 7.53 9.28 -12.40
C ALA A 96 8.09 10.61 -11.89
N ASP A 97 7.22 11.49 -11.38
CA ASP A 97 7.62 12.75 -10.73
C ASP A 97 8.59 12.54 -9.56
N ALA A 98 8.32 11.54 -8.70
CA ALA A 98 9.22 11.20 -7.61
C ALA A 98 10.60 10.75 -8.12
N ALA A 99 10.65 9.98 -9.21
CA ALA A 99 11.89 9.56 -9.84
C ALA A 99 12.65 10.72 -10.48
N PHE A 100 11.95 11.61 -11.19
CA PHE A 100 12.53 12.82 -11.78
C PHE A 100 13.12 13.73 -10.69
N ALA A 101 12.36 13.97 -9.62
CA ALA A 101 12.79 14.82 -8.51
C ALA A 101 14.03 14.26 -7.80
N ALA A 102 14.10 12.95 -7.57
CA ALA A 102 15.25 12.32 -6.91
C ALA A 102 16.53 12.41 -7.76
N LEU A 103 16.43 12.17 -9.08
CA LEU A 103 17.58 12.21 -9.99
C LEU A 103 18.06 13.63 -10.28
N ARG A 104 17.15 14.63 -10.28
CA ARG A 104 17.46 16.05 -10.53
C ARG A 104 17.77 16.85 -9.27
N ALA A 105 17.77 16.21 -8.10
CA ALA A 105 18.18 16.86 -6.86
C ALA A 105 19.63 17.41 -7.00
N PRO A 106 19.98 18.56 -6.39
CA PRO A 106 21.33 19.12 -6.50
C PRO A 106 22.45 18.17 -6.06
N ASN A 107 22.14 17.25 -5.14
CA ASN A 107 22.99 16.13 -4.74
C ASN A 107 22.09 14.88 -4.67
N PRO A 108 21.93 14.12 -5.77
CA PRO A 108 21.02 12.99 -5.79
C PRO A 108 21.53 11.87 -4.88
N ASP A 109 20.68 11.40 -3.97
CA ASP A 109 20.99 10.28 -3.09
C ASP A 109 20.77 8.95 -3.80
N ALA A 110 21.80 8.11 -3.88
CA ALA A 110 21.75 6.86 -4.63
C ALA A 110 20.73 5.85 -4.05
N GLY A 111 20.54 5.83 -2.73
CA GLY A 111 19.56 4.96 -2.08
C GLY A 111 18.12 5.40 -2.38
N GLN A 112 17.87 6.70 -2.32
CA GLN A 112 16.59 7.31 -2.67
C GLN A 112 16.28 7.09 -4.16
N VAL A 113 17.23 7.36 -5.06
CA VAL A 113 17.10 7.10 -6.51
C VAL A 113 16.75 5.64 -6.77
N SER A 114 17.46 4.70 -6.14
CA SER A 114 17.14 3.27 -6.28
C SER A 114 15.72 2.93 -5.79
N THR A 115 15.27 3.56 -4.70
CA THR A 115 13.95 3.32 -4.12
C THR A 115 12.85 3.83 -5.03
N VAL A 116 12.94 5.07 -5.51
CA VAL A 116 11.89 5.67 -6.35
C VAL A 116 11.85 5.03 -7.74
N LEU A 117 12.98 4.63 -8.31
CA LEU A 117 13.01 3.89 -9.58
C LEU A 117 12.40 2.49 -9.43
N ALA A 118 12.58 1.83 -8.28
CA ALA A 118 11.93 0.55 -8.00
C ALA A 118 10.42 0.70 -7.85
N GLY A 119 9.96 1.74 -7.13
CA GLY A 119 8.55 2.09 -7.02
C GLY A 119 7.92 2.36 -8.38
N LEU A 120 8.53 3.21 -9.20
CA LEU A 120 8.05 3.49 -10.56
C LEU A 120 7.95 2.23 -11.43
N GLN A 121 8.94 1.33 -11.35
CA GLN A 121 8.92 0.06 -12.08
C GLN A 121 7.77 -0.85 -11.64
N ALA A 122 7.46 -0.86 -10.34
CA ALA A 122 6.36 -1.64 -9.78
C ALA A 122 5.00 -1.03 -10.15
N THR A 123 4.84 0.29 -10.06
CA THR A 123 3.63 1.00 -10.53
C THR A 123 3.39 0.80 -12.02
N LEU A 124 4.43 0.79 -12.86
CA LEU A 124 4.27 0.47 -14.28
C LEU A 124 3.82 -0.98 -14.52
N ALA A 125 4.21 -1.93 -13.66
CA ALA A 125 3.77 -3.32 -13.76
C ALA A 125 2.31 -3.51 -13.32
N ASP A 126 1.82 -2.67 -12.40
CA ASP A 126 0.43 -2.68 -11.94
C ASP A 126 -0.12 -1.25 -11.74
N PRO A 127 -0.47 -0.52 -12.82
CA PRO A 127 -0.87 0.88 -12.73
C PRO A 127 -2.18 1.12 -11.97
N ALA A 128 -3.05 0.11 -11.94
CA ALA A 128 -4.33 0.17 -11.19
C ALA A 128 -4.12 -0.04 -9.70
N LYS A 129 -3.03 -0.68 -9.29
CA LYS A 129 -2.68 -0.81 -7.89
C LYS A 129 -2.23 0.55 -7.43
N THR A 130 -3.05 1.15 -6.58
CA THR A 130 -2.57 2.20 -5.69
C THR A 130 -1.51 1.55 -4.82
N GLU A 131 -0.25 1.70 -5.21
CA GLU A 131 0.84 1.30 -4.34
C GLU A 131 0.70 2.11 -3.06
N GLY A 132 0.71 1.39 -1.93
CA GLY A 132 0.99 1.90 -0.60
C GLY A 132 1.96 3.05 -0.67
N GLY A 133 1.48 4.30 -0.67
CA GLY A 133 2.36 5.44 -0.47
C GLY A 133 3.18 5.11 0.77
N MET A 134 4.52 5.20 0.62
CA MET A 134 5.52 4.66 1.55
C MET A 134 4.94 4.49 2.95
N THR A 135 4.50 3.26 3.29
CA THR A 135 3.71 3.08 4.50
C THR A 135 4.60 3.45 5.68
N GLU A 136 4.34 4.60 6.30
CA GLU A 136 5.13 5.06 7.42
C GLU A 136 4.84 4.09 8.56
N SER A 137 5.90 3.58 9.18
CA SER A 137 5.78 2.67 10.31
C SER A 137 6.50 3.27 11.50
N VAL A 138 5.81 3.35 12.64
CA VAL A 138 6.36 3.80 13.91
C VAL A 138 6.42 2.60 14.84
N ALA A 139 7.62 2.26 15.31
CA ALA A 139 7.85 1.10 16.17
C ALA A 139 7.30 -0.24 15.58
N GLY A 140 7.33 -0.38 14.25
CA GLY A 140 6.83 -1.58 13.56
C GLY A 140 5.32 -1.61 13.32
N ILE A 141 4.59 -0.57 13.72
CA ILE A 141 3.15 -0.40 13.45
C ILE A 141 2.97 0.58 12.30
N VAL A 142 2.20 0.18 11.28
CA VAL A 142 1.87 1.03 10.13
C VAL A 142 0.91 2.15 10.57
N VAL A 143 1.23 3.40 10.23
CA VAL A 143 0.47 4.62 10.60
C VAL A 143 -0.13 5.34 9.39
N THR A 144 -0.06 4.75 8.21
CA THR A 144 -0.63 5.32 6.99
C THR A 144 -1.44 4.27 6.24
N ASP A 145 -2.40 4.72 5.44
CA ASP A 145 -3.15 3.85 4.54
C ASP A 145 -2.29 3.35 3.35
N ALA A 146 -2.91 2.53 2.50
CA ALA A 146 -2.32 2.04 1.26
C ALA A 146 -2.12 3.12 0.18
N THR A 147 -2.27 4.40 0.53
CA THR A 147 -1.97 5.55 -0.34
C THR A 147 -0.92 6.47 0.29
N GLY A 148 -0.44 6.15 1.50
CA GLY A 148 0.54 6.94 2.25
C GLY A 148 -0.05 8.09 3.05
N HIS A 149 -1.38 8.22 3.10
CA HIS A 149 -2.04 9.20 3.96
C HIS A 149 -2.09 8.69 5.39
N PRO A 150 -1.93 9.56 6.42
CA PRO A 150 -2.15 9.18 7.81
C PRO A 150 -3.50 8.49 8.00
N LEU A 151 -3.53 7.50 8.90
CA LEU A 151 -4.79 6.86 9.24
C LEU A 151 -5.68 7.87 10.00
N PRO A 152 -7.02 7.71 9.97
CA PRO A 152 -7.87 8.51 10.84
C PRO A 152 -7.52 8.25 12.31
N CYS A 153 -7.19 9.28 13.08
CA CYS A 153 -6.69 9.11 14.44
C CYS A 153 -7.63 8.32 15.37
N GLU A 154 -8.94 8.42 15.15
CA GLU A 154 -9.95 7.65 15.88
C GLU A 154 -9.84 6.13 15.65
N MET A 155 -9.42 5.70 14.47
CA MET A 155 -9.23 4.29 14.15
C MET A 155 -8.14 3.68 15.03
N MET A 156 -6.95 4.30 15.05
CA MET A 156 -5.84 3.78 15.85
C MET A 156 -6.12 3.87 17.35
N LEU A 157 -6.79 4.93 17.81
CA LEU A 157 -7.18 5.07 19.22
C LEU A 157 -8.18 3.99 19.65
N ASN A 158 -9.06 3.56 18.75
CA ASN A 158 -9.96 2.44 18.98
C ASN A 158 -9.19 1.11 19.05
N ASP A 159 -8.27 0.86 18.12
CA ASP A 159 -7.43 -0.35 18.13
C ASP A 159 -6.61 -0.47 19.42
N LEU A 160 -6.02 0.64 19.89
CA LEU A 160 -5.32 0.68 21.17
C LEU A 160 -6.26 0.36 22.34
N ARG A 161 -7.48 0.91 22.33
CA ARG A 161 -8.48 0.63 23.37
C ARG A 161 -8.88 -0.84 23.39
N ASP A 162 -9.12 -1.43 22.23
CA ASP A 162 -9.54 -2.82 22.09
C ASP A 162 -8.41 -3.78 22.50
N THR A 163 -7.17 -3.48 22.13
CA THR A 163 -5.98 -4.25 22.53
C THR A 163 -5.77 -4.22 24.05
N LEU A 164 -5.99 -3.06 24.69
CA LEU A 164 -5.94 -2.94 26.15
C LEU A 164 -7.08 -3.69 26.83
N GLN A 165 -8.28 -3.70 26.26
CA GLN A 165 -9.42 -4.48 26.79
C GLN A 165 -9.17 -5.98 26.70
N ALA A 166 -8.43 -6.44 25.70
CA ALA A 166 -7.99 -7.83 25.58
C ALA A 166 -6.93 -8.24 26.63
N GLY A 167 -6.48 -7.31 27.47
CA GLY A 167 -5.56 -7.60 28.58
C GLY A 167 -4.10 -7.71 28.14
N HIS A 168 -3.77 -7.25 26.93
CA HIS A 168 -2.41 -7.22 26.44
C HIS A 168 -1.74 -5.92 26.87
N ALA A 169 -0.84 -6.00 27.84
CA ALA A 169 0.05 -4.91 28.22
C ALA A 169 1.35 -5.50 28.74
N ALA A 170 2.48 -4.98 28.27
CA ALA A 170 3.77 -5.33 28.83
C ALA A 170 3.82 -4.95 30.33
N PRO A 171 4.52 -5.73 31.17
CA PRO A 171 4.72 -5.40 32.58
C PRO A 171 5.27 -3.97 32.73
N ASP A 172 4.79 -3.24 33.74
CA ASP A 172 5.24 -1.87 34.08
C ASP A 172 5.05 -0.79 33.01
N SER A 173 4.28 -1.06 31.95
CA SER A 173 4.10 -0.12 30.82
C SER A 173 2.86 0.78 30.94
N THR A 174 2.05 0.60 31.98
CA THR A 174 0.73 1.24 32.14
C THR A 174 0.78 2.76 32.12
N ASP A 175 1.70 3.36 32.88
CA ASP A 175 1.82 4.82 32.94
C ASP A 175 2.27 5.40 31.60
N ARG A 176 3.16 4.70 30.89
CA ARG A 176 3.64 5.11 29.57
C ARG A 176 2.54 5.03 28.51
N ILE A 177 1.76 3.94 28.51
CA ILE A 177 0.61 3.79 27.62
C ILE A 177 -0.41 4.90 27.87
N LYS A 178 -0.67 5.26 29.14
CA LYS A 178 -1.58 6.35 29.50
C LYS A 178 -1.10 7.70 28.96
N GLU A 179 0.17 8.03 29.17
CA GLU A 179 0.78 9.27 28.65
C GLU A 179 0.66 9.35 27.12
N LEU A 180 1.01 8.27 26.42
CA LEU A 180 0.93 8.20 24.96
C LEU A 180 -0.51 8.37 24.45
N ARG A 181 -1.49 7.74 25.11
CA ARG A 181 -2.91 7.89 24.75
C ARG A 181 -3.40 9.32 24.95
N GLU A 182 -3.03 9.99 26.05
CA GLU A 182 -3.42 11.38 26.31
C GLU A 182 -2.86 12.32 25.22
N ARG A 183 -1.58 12.15 24.87
CA ARG A 183 -0.94 12.92 23.79
C ARG A 183 -1.54 12.63 22.42
N ALA A 184 -1.90 11.38 22.15
CA ALA A 184 -2.58 11.00 20.92
C ALA A 184 -3.95 11.67 20.81
N THR A 185 -4.77 11.63 21.87
CA THR A 185 -6.08 12.31 21.92
C THR A 185 -5.96 13.82 21.77
N GLU A 186 -4.96 14.45 22.39
CA GLU A 186 -4.71 15.89 22.21
C GLU A 186 -4.43 16.24 20.74
N ARG A 187 -3.60 15.44 20.05
CA ARG A 187 -3.27 15.66 18.63
C ARG A 187 -4.44 15.36 17.70
N CYS A 188 -5.20 14.31 17.99
CA CYS A 188 -6.41 13.96 17.24
C CYS A 188 -7.46 15.09 17.33
N ASN A 189 -7.68 15.66 18.52
CA ASN A 189 -8.55 16.84 18.68
C ASN A 189 -8.04 18.09 17.95
N ALA A 190 -6.74 18.15 17.65
CA ALA A 190 -6.11 19.24 16.92
C ALA A 190 -6.04 18.99 15.40
N ASP A 191 -6.66 17.92 14.89
CA ASP A 191 -6.61 17.50 13.48
C ASP A 191 -5.16 17.21 12.99
N ASP A 192 -4.27 16.86 13.92
CA ASP A 192 -2.87 16.50 13.67
C ASP A 192 -2.72 14.97 13.66
N ASP A 193 -3.37 14.32 12.69
CA ASP A 193 -3.46 12.86 12.55
C ASP A 193 -2.09 12.19 12.59
N ARG A 194 -1.12 12.76 11.86
CA ARG A 194 0.23 12.19 11.77
C ARG A 194 0.92 12.06 13.13
N ARG A 195 0.77 13.06 14.00
CA ARG A 195 1.35 12.98 15.36
C ARG A 195 0.49 12.13 16.28
N ALA A 196 -0.83 12.16 16.13
CA ALA A 196 -1.74 11.30 16.89
C ALA A 196 -1.44 9.81 16.65
N ASP A 197 -1.28 9.42 15.40
CA ASP A 197 -0.97 8.06 14.97
C ASP A 197 0.41 7.62 15.45
N SER A 198 1.41 8.50 15.40
CA SER A 198 2.74 8.21 15.92
C SER A 198 2.74 7.91 17.43
N PHE A 199 1.95 8.64 18.23
CA PHE A 199 1.81 8.35 19.67
C PHE A 199 1.03 7.05 19.91
N THR A 200 0.01 6.79 19.11
CA THR A 200 -0.82 5.58 19.24
C THR A 200 -0.04 4.33 18.82
N ALA A 201 0.77 4.40 17.77
CA ALA A 201 1.69 3.34 17.35
C ALA A 201 2.74 3.00 18.41
N GLN A 202 3.31 4.01 19.08
CA GLN A 202 4.21 3.80 20.21
C GLN A 202 3.50 3.09 21.38
N ALA A 203 2.22 3.39 21.62
CA ALA A 203 1.45 2.72 22.66
C ALA A 203 1.09 1.28 22.26
N LEU A 204 0.73 1.06 20.99
CA LEU A 204 0.47 -0.26 20.42
C LEU A 204 1.69 -1.18 20.53
N ALA A 205 2.90 -0.67 20.27
CA ALA A 205 4.14 -1.42 20.44
C ALA A 205 4.40 -1.91 21.89
N LEU A 206 3.72 -1.35 22.90
CA LEU A 206 3.80 -1.78 24.31
C LEU A 206 2.71 -2.80 24.70
N VAL A 207 1.76 -3.05 23.80
CA VAL A 207 0.60 -3.94 24.02
C VAL A 207 0.51 -5.05 22.97
N THR A 208 1.26 -4.97 21.88
CA THR A 208 1.40 -6.06 20.91
C THR A 208 2.53 -7.01 21.35
N PRO A 209 2.30 -8.34 21.34
CA PRO A 209 3.29 -9.35 21.78
C PRO A 209 4.51 -9.49 20.86
#